data_AF-A0A6C0D4D9-F1
#
_entry.id   AF-A0A6C0D4D9-F1
#
_cell.length_a   1.000
_cell.length_b   1.000
_cell.length_c   1.000
_cell.angle_alpha   90.00
_cell.angle_beta   90.00
_cell.angle_gamma   90.00
#
_symmetry.space_group_name_H-M   'P 1'
#
loop_
_entity.id
_entity.type
_entity.pdbx_description
1 polymer ?
#
loop_
_entity_poly.entity_id
_entity_poly.type
_entity_poly.pdbx_seq_one_letter_code
_entity_poly.pdbx_strand_id
1 'polypeptide(L)'
;MFSNTSLYIPDYVVVEDIPTIIKYFDYYNIAKVKKVQVFKHCEPEYYVEDRCPYGFALIEIDYYYDNQGARNFYRSIENKKGLIVYDDPNFWVVQFSPFKEDNSNVLVNSANHFQDYSSNDTDYASDEECFYNSEELEEEQNHDQDQEAIKFNTDSSLDNFNYTSYENNYACFKKKQSSKKQKLSNELYEIKIAINNICTKQDKLLKLLLINNDLKSKKQKNNQKIKEFKTSYARRLCHESI
;
A
#
# COMPACT_ATOMS: atom_id res chain seq x y z
N MET A 1 20.43 11.45 20.79
CA MET A 1 18.99 11.85 20.80
C MET A 1 18.74 12.60 19.50
N PHE A 2 17.63 12.36 18.82
CA PHE A 2 17.33 13.02 17.55
C PHE A 2 17.10 14.52 17.82
N SER A 3 17.89 15.40 17.20
CA SER A 3 17.86 16.84 17.47
C SER A 3 17.10 17.62 16.40
N ASN A 4 17.19 17.18 15.15
CA ASN A 4 16.57 17.86 14.00
C ASN A 4 15.28 17.16 13.63
N THR A 5 14.19 17.90 13.56
CA THR A 5 12.85 17.39 13.20
C THR A 5 12.38 17.89 11.83
N SER A 6 13.16 18.75 11.17
CA SER A 6 12.82 19.29 9.85
C SER A 6 13.72 18.71 8.79
N LEU A 7 13.12 18.11 7.76
CA LEU A 7 13.80 17.55 6.61
C LEU A 7 13.44 18.34 5.34
N TYR A 8 14.32 18.25 4.35
CA TYR A 8 14.24 18.95 3.09
C TYR A 8 14.53 17.97 1.95
N ILE A 9 13.64 17.94 0.96
CA ILE A 9 13.88 17.30 -0.34
C ILE A 9 14.07 18.45 -1.35
N PRO A 10 15.24 18.55 -2.00
CA PRO A 10 15.58 19.71 -2.80
C PRO A 10 14.83 19.79 -4.12
N ASP A 11 14.47 18.64 -4.71
CA ASP A 11 13.98 18.64 -6.08
C ASP A 11 13.15 17.39 -6.42
N TYR A 12 12.48 17.46 -7.58
CA TYR A 12 11.67 16.39 -8.18
C TYR A 12 10.50 15.91 -7.31
N VAL A 13 9.91 16.82 -6.52
CA VAL A 13 8.71 16.52 -5.74
C VAL A 13 7.51 17.24 -6.32
N VAL A 14 6.40 16.53 -6.47
CA VAL A 14 5.09 17.09 -6.81
C VAL A 14 4.11 16.94 -5.64
N VAL A 15 2.99 17.67 -5.68
CA VAL A 15 2.01 17.67 -4.57
C VAL A 15 1.41 16.28 -4.38
N GLU A 16 1.27 15.54 -5.46
CA GLU A 16 0.79 14.16 -5.52
C GLU A 16 1.70 13.17 -4.78
N ASP A 17 2.97 13.52 -4.53
CA ASP A 17 3.93 12.66 -3.83
C ASP A 17 3.81 12.72 -2.31
N ILE A 18 3.06 13.68 -1.76
CA ILE A 18 2.89 13.86 -0.30
C ILE A 18 2.47 12.55 0.39
N PRO A 19 1.45 11.80 -0.09
CA PRO A 19 1.07 10.52 0.51
C PRO A 19 2.20 9.49 0.45
N THR A 20 2.97 9.45 -0.64
CA THR A 20 4.09 8.52 -0.83
C THR A 20 5.20 8.81 0.18
N ILE A 21 5.54 10.08 0.39
CA ILE A 21 6.52 10.50 1.39
C ILE A 21 6.07 10.08 2.78
N ILE A 22 4.83 10.39 3.18
CA ILE A 22 4.30 10.03 4.51
C ILE A 22 4.31 8.50 4.70
N LYS A 23 3.81 7.77 3.70
CA LYS A 23 3.75 6.30 3.73
C LYS A 23 5.13 5.67 3.84
N TYR A 24 6.16 6.25 3.24
CA TYR A 24 7.53 5.76 3.35
C TYR A 24 8.01 5.72 4.81
N PHE A 25 7.83 6.82 5.56
CA PHE A 25 8.25 6.90 6.95
C PHE A 25 7.51 5.91 7.85
N ASP A 26 6.22 5.73 7.64
CA ASP A 26 5.40 4.78 8.38
C ASP A 26 5.75 3.32 7.99
N TYR A 27 5.93 3.02 6.70
CA TYR A 27 6.23 1.68 6.18
C TYR A 27 7.59 1.16 6.66
N TYR A 28 8.62 2.01 6.63
CA TYR A 28 9.96 1.65 7.10
C TYR A 28 10.15 1.87 8.61
N ASN A 29 9.09 2.24 9.33
CA ASN A 29 9.10 2.49 10.77
C ASN A 29 10.22 3.45 11.18
N ILE A 30 10.34 4.59 10.48
CA ILE A 30 11.40 5.58 10.71
C ILE A 30 10.93 6.68 11.66
N ALA A 31 9.80 7.31 11.35
CA ALA A 31 9.29 8.44 12.13
C ALA A 31 7.79 8.63 11.90
N LYS A 32 7.14 9.35 12.83
CA LYS A 32 5.80 9.89 12.59
C LYS A 32 5.92 11.27 11.94
N VAL A 33 5.40 11.41 10.72
CA VAL A 33 5.38 12.68 10.00
C VAL A 33 4.24 13.55 10.53
N LYS A 34 4.54 14.81 10.85
CA LYS A 34 3.57 15.82 11.29
C LYS A 34 2.94 16.53 10.10
N LYS A 35 3.76 17.04 9.19
CA LYS A 35 3.31 17.78 8.00
C LYS A 35 4.33 17.65 6.87
N VAL A 36 3.85 17.56 5.63
CA VAL A 36 4.66 17.71 4.43
C VAL A 36 4.14 18.91 3.66
N GLN A 37 5.04 19.77 3.20
CA GLN A 37 4.72 20.94 2.37
C GLN A 37 5.55 20.86 1.10
N VAL A 38 4.90 20.98 -0.05
CA VAL A 38 5.56 20.98 -1.37
C VAL A 38 5.44 22.37 -1.96
N PHE A 39 6.54 22.90 -2.47
CA PHE A 39 6.64 24.22 -3.08
C PHE A 39 7.18 24.06 -4.48
N LYS A 40 6.52 24.69 -5.46
CA LYS A 40 7.00 24.69 -6.84
C LYS A 40 8.21 25.59 -6.97
N HIS A 41 9.18 25.20 -7.79
CA HIS A 41 10.26 26.11 -8.17
C HIS A 41 9.67 27.27 -8.98
N CYS A 42 9.91 28.50 -8.52
CA CYS A 42 9.48 29.70 -9.24
C CYS A 42 10.44 30.06 -10.38
N GLU A 43 11.60 29.42 -10.43
CA GLU A 43 12.70 29.73 -11.32
C GLU A 43 12.48 29.15 -12.73
N PRO A 44 12.71 29.94 -13.79
CA PRO A 44 12.42 29.56 -15.17
C PRO A 44 13.18 28.31 -15.64
N GLU A 45 14.34 28.03 -15.06
CA GLU A 45 15.20 26.88 -15.42
C GLU A 45 14.57 25.52 -15.10
N TYR A 46 13.61 25.50 -14.17
CA TYR A 46 12.89 24.30 -13.75
C TYR A 46 11.57 24.11 -14.52
N TYR A 47 11.21 25.05 -15.39
CA TYR A 47 10.08 24.92 -16.32
C TYR A 47 10.56 24.24 -17.60
N VAL A 48 10.36 22.92 -17.66
CA VAL A 48 10.53 22.15 -18.90
C VAL A 48 9.15 22.04 -19.53
N GLU A 49 8.95 22.58 -20.74
CA GLU A 49 7.64 22.62 -21.42
C GLU A 49 6.97 21.23 -21.53
N ASP A 50 7.77 20.16 -21.58
CA ASP A 50 7.31 18.77 -21.70
C ASP A 50 7.14 18.02 -20.36
N ARG A 51 7.29 18.68 -19.20
CA ARG A 51 7.15 18.02 -17.88
C ARG A 51 6.22 18.79 -16.94
N CYS A 52 5.58 18.03 -16.03
CA CYS A 52 4.82 18.64 -14.94
C CYS A 52 5.74 19.49 -14.06
N PRO A 53 5.32 20.69 -13.64
CA PRO A 53 6.12 21.55 -12.78
C PRO A 53 6.37 20.85 -11.45
N TYR A 54 7.64 20.59 -11.16
CA TYR A 54 8.11 19.97 -9.92
C TYR A 54 8.74 21.03 -9.00
N GLY A 55 9.07 20.61 -7.79
CA GLY A 55 9.58 21.51 -6.78
C GLY A 55 10.29 20.80 -5.64
N PHE A 56 10.38 21.51 -4.52
CA PHE A 56 11.01 21.03 -3.30
C PHE A 56 9.97 20.72 -2.22
N ALA A 57 10.35 19.91 -1.24
CA ALA A 57 9.49 19.57 -0.11
C ALA A 57 10.15 19.82 1.24
N LEU A 58 9.36 20.35 2.17
CA LEU A 58 9.70 20.45 3.58
C LEU A 58 8.86 19.44 4.37
N ILE A 59 9.54 18.60 5.13
CA ILE A 59 8.92 17.55 5.94
C ILE A 59 9.17 17.88 7.41
N GLU A 60 8.10 18.05 8.16
CA GLU A 60 8.14 18.22 9.61
C GLU A 60 7.84 16.87 10.27
N ILE A 61 8.79 16.38 11.07
CA ILE A 61 8.69 15.15 11.85
C ILE A 61 8.14 15.49 13.24
N ASP A 62 7.12 14.76 13.67
CA ASP A 62 6.60 14.86 15.04
C ASP A 62 7.58 14.24 16.02
N TYR A 63 7.91 12.97 15.80
CA TYR A 63 8.95 12.24 16.52
C TYR A 63 9.51 11.09 15.68
N TYR A 64 10.78 10.76 15.93
CA TYR A 64 11.41 9.57 15.39
C TYR A 64 11.13 8.37 16.29
N TYR A 65 10.95 7.19 15.71
CA TYR A 65 10.81 5.97 16.51
C TYR A 65 12.16 5.56 17.11
N ASP A 66 12.15 5.00 18.32
CA ASP A 66 13.37 4.52 18.96
C ASP A 66 13.75 3.12 18.45
N ASN A 67 14.23 3.06 17.21
CA ASN A 67 14.69 1.82 16.60
C ASN A 67 15.92 2.04 15.73
N GLN A 68 16.56 0.94 15.32
CA GLN A 68 17.80 0.99 14.54
C GLN A 68 17.59 1.59 13.15
N GLY A 69 16.42 1.38 12.53
CA GLY A 69 16.09 1.93 11.21
C GLY A 69 16.06 3.46 11.22
N ALA A 70 15.34 4.04 12.18
CA ALA A 70 15.29 5.47 12.42
C ALA A 70 16.67 6.07 12.71
N ARG A 71 17.48 5.40 13.56
CA ARG A 71 18.86 5.81 13.86
C ARG A 71 19.77 5.78 12.63
N ASN A 72 19.67 4.73 11.82
CA ASN A 72 20.44 4.60 10.58
C ASN A 72 20.04 5.69 9.58
N PHE A 73 18.75 5.88 9.35
CA PHE A 73 18.24 6.91 8.44
C PHE A 73 18.69 8.31 8.87
N TYR A 74 18.54 8.65 10.15
CA TYR A 74 18.97 9.94 10.69
C TYR A 74 20.47 10.16 10.50
N ARG A 75 21.30 9.15 10.80
CA ARG A 75 22.76 9.21 10.57
C ARG A 75 23.11 9.32 9.08
N SER A 76 22.36 8.70 8.19
CA SER A 76 22.57 8.84 6.75
C SER A 76 22.33 10.27 6.29
N ILE A 77 21.28 10.93 6.79
CA ILE A 77 21.03 12.35 6.51
C ILE A 77 22.14 13.23 7.09
N GLU A 78 22.57 12.97 8.32
CA GLU A 78 23.67 13.69 8.98
C GLU A 78 24.97 13.62 8.16
N ASN A 79 25.21 12.49 7.50
CA ASN A 79 26.36 12.27 6.62
C ASN A 79 26.14 12.69 5.16
N LYS A 80 25.08 13.48 4.85
CA LYS A 80 24.72 13.92 3.48
C LYS A 80 24.47 12.76 2.49
N LYS A 81 24.01 11.60 2.98
CA LYS A 81 23.71 10.37 2.21
C LYS A 81 22.26 9.91 2.38
N GLY A 82 21.37 10.78 2.85
CA GLY A 82 19.97 10.47 3.07
C GLY A 82 19.23 10.29 1.74
N LEU A 83 18.58 9.16 1.55
CA LEU A 83 17.76 8.86 0.38
C LEU A 83 16.42 8.26 0.81
N ILE A 84 15.36 8.66 0.12
CA ILE A 84 14.04 8.02 0.18
C ILE A 84 13.84 7.32 -1.17
N VAL A 85 13.83 5.99 -1.16
CA VAL A 85 13.59 5.17 -2.36
C VAL A 85 12.12 4.79 -2.40
N TYR A 86 11.36 5.35 -3.34
CA TYR A 86 9.92 5.11 -3.46
C TYR A 86 9.58 4.04 -4.49
N ASP A 87 10.38 3.90 -5.55
CA ASP A 87 10.21 2.87 -6.58
C ASP A 87 11.54 2.63 -7.30
N ASP A 88 12.29 1.59 -6.91
CA ASP A 88 13.65 1.30 -7.42
C ASP A 88 13.69 1.26 -8.96
N PRO A 89 14.47 2.13 -9.66
CA PRO A 89 15.64 2.90 -9.18
C PRO A 89 15.38 4.37 -8.81
N ASN A 90 14.13 4.80 -8.68
CA ASN A 90 13.76 6.18 -8.36
C ASN A 90 13.87 6.48 -6.86
N PHE A 91 14.49 7.62 -6.55
CA PHE A 91 14.71 8.07 -5.18
C PHE A 91 14.74 9.60 -5.07
N TRP A 92 14.45 10.10 -3.87
CA TRP A 92 14.67 11.49 -3.48
C TRP A 92 15.85 11.61 -2.52
N VAL A 93 16.66 12.65 -2.70
CA VAL A 93 17.73 13.02 -1.75
C VAL A 93 17.09 13.77 -0.59
N VAL A 94 17.46 13.44 0.65
CA VAL A 94 16.92 14.05 1.86
C VAL A 94 18.02 14.65 2.72
N GLN A 95 17.77 15.86 3.21
CA GLN A 95 18.71 16.64 4.01
C GLN A 95 18.00 17.24 5.23
N PHE A 96 18.77 17.69 6.23
CA PHE A 96 18.19 18.46 7.36
C PHE A 96 17.93 19.91 6.96
N SER A 97 16.83 20.47 7.47
CA SER A 97 16.49 21.90 7.38
C SER A 97 16.77 22.60 8.73
N PRO A 98 17.26 23.85 8.76
CA PRO A 98 17.59 24.70 7.61
C PRO A 98 18.83 24.18 6.88
N PHE A 99 18.73 24.11 5.55
CA PHE A 99 19.87 23.82 4.72
C PHE A 99 20.80 25.03 4.75
N LYS A 100 22.01 24.84 5.29
CA LYS A 100 23.10 25.79 5.04
C LYS A 100 23.64 25.42 3.67
N GLU A 101 23.21 26.15 2.64
CA GLU A 101 23.97 26.22 1.40
C GLU A 101 25.42 26.54 1.76
N ASP A 102 26.36 25.74 1.26
CA ASP A 102 27.77 26.07 1.32
C ASP A 102 27.98 27.35 0.50
N ASN A 103 27.80 28.52 1.14
CA ASN A 103 28.00 29.90 0.65
C ASN A 103 28.33 30.07 -0.85
N SER A 104 27.36 29.81 -1.72
CA SER A 104 27.35 30.32 -3.09
C SER A 104 26.01 31.03 -3.35
N ASN A 105 25.88 32.20 -2.74
CA ASN A 105 25.02 33.33 -3.12
C ASN A 105 23.68 33.02 -3.82
N VAL A 106 22.62 32.67 -3.09
CA VAL A 106 21.27 33.14 -3.46
C VAL A 106 20.45 33.41 -2.18
N LEU A 107 20.27 34.70 -1.86
CA LEU A 107 19.27 35.14 -0.89
C LEU A 107 17.89 35.06 -1.55
N VAL A 108 17.09 34.04 -1.22
CA VAL A 108 15.65 34.05 -1.57
C VAL A 108 14.85 34.49 -0.35
N ASN A 109 14.35 35.72 -0.43
CA ASN A 109 13.42 36.31 0.52
C ASN A 109 12.14 35.47 0.64
N SER A 110 11.91 34.93 1.83
CA SER A 110 10.64 34.37 2.26
C SER A 110 9.58 35.47 2.45
N ALA A 111 8.70 35.64 1.47
CA ALA A 111 7.39 36.28 1.62
C ALA A 111 6.43 35.83 0.50
N ASN A 112 5.23 35.37 0.90
CA ASN A 112 4.05 35.04 0.09
C ASN A 112 4.09 33.63 -0.58
N HIS A 113 3.06 32.79 -0.58
CA HIS A 113 1.62 32.94 -0.38
C HIS A 113 1.12 31.58 0.15
N PHE A 114 0.47 31.55 1.32
CA PHE A 114 -0.05 30.32 1.91
C PHE A 114 -1.26 29.79 1.13
N GLN A 115 -1.20 28.54 0.68
CA GLN A 115 -2.38 27.73 0.35
C GLN A 115 -2.36 26.49 1.24
N ASP A 116 -3.18 26.49 2.29
CA ASP A 116 -3.49 25.30 3.09
C ASP A 116 -4.47 24.44 2.29
N TYR A 117 -4.01 23.29 1.80
CA TYR A 117 -4.91 22.25 1.35
C TYR A 117 -5.24 21.36 2.56
N SER A 118 -6.35 21.71 3.22
CA SER A 118 -7.03 20.85 4.19
C SER A 118 -7.63 19.65 3.45
N SER A 119 -7.38 18.47 4.03
CA SER A 119 -7.88 17.15 3.64
C SER A 119 -9.35 17.14 3.23
N ASN A 120 -9.66 16.37 2.19
CA ASN A 120 -10.94 15.69 2.08
C ASN A 120 -10.75 14.29 1.48
N ASP A 121 -11.36 13.33 2.16
CA ASP A 121 -11.60 11.95 1.73
C ASP A 121 -12.20 11.87 0.32
N THR A 122 -11.66 10.98 -0.50
CA THR A 122 -12.45 10.27 -1.52
C THR A 122 -11.85 8.90 -1.80
N ASP A 123 -12.67 7.89 -1.54
CA ASP A 123 -12.52 6.51 -1.97
C ASP A 123 -12.22 6.41 -3.48
N TYR A 124 -11.13 5.74 -3.84
CA TYR A 124 -10.94 5.25 -5.21
C TYR A 124 -10.57 3.76 -5.16
N ALA A 125 -11.60 2.96 -5.44
CA ALA A 125 -11.43 1.59 -5.91
C ALA A 125 -10.86 1.65 -7.34
N SER A 126 -9.76 0.95 -7.58
CA SER A 126 -9.33 0.61 -8.93
C SER A 126 -8.79 -0.80 -8.93
N ASP A 127 -9.59 -1.69 -9.52
CA ASP A 127 -9.16 -2.98 -10.04
C ASP A 127 -8.00 -2.76 -11.00
N GLU A 128 -6.89 -3.49 -10.82
CA GLU A 128 -6.11 -3.99 -11.94
C GLU A 128 -5.55 -5.38 -11.62
N GLU A 129 -5.95 -6.32 -12.47
CA GLU A 129 -5.42 -7.67 -12.55
C GLU A 129 -3.96 -7.60 -13.02
N CYS A 130 -3.04 -8.23 -12.28
CA CYS A 130 -1.72 -8.56 -12.80
C CYS A 130 -1.49 -10.06 -12.69
N PHE A 131 -1.81 -10.74 -13.78
CA PHE A 131 -1.28 -12.06 -14.13
C PHE A 131 0.20 -11.92 -14.46
N TYR A 132 1.08 -12.60 -13.72
CA TYR A 132 2.36 -13.04 -14.28
C TYR A 132 2.73 -14.41 -13.71
N ASN A 133 2.75 -15.40 -14.62
CA ASN A 133 3.46 -16.66 -14.46
C ASN A 133 4.95 -16.38 -14.30
N SER A 134 5.60 -17.03 -13.36
CA SER A 134 7.01 -17.43 -13.47
C SER A 134 7.22 -18.65 -12.59
N GLU A 135 7.22 -19.80 -13.25
CA GLU A 135 7.91 -21.00 -12.82
C GLU A 135 9.38 -20.66 -12.59
N GLU A 136 9.88 -20.86 -11.36
CA GLU A 136 11.13 -21.61 -11.14
C GLU A 136 11.26 -21.88 -9.64
N LEU A 137 11.04 -23.15 -9.32
CA LEU A 137 11.41 -23.80 -8.08
C LEU A 137 12.93 -23.96 -8.05
N GLU A 138 13.58 -23.39 -7.04
CA GLU A 138 14.75 -24.05 -6.47
C GLU A 138 14.60 -24.10 -4.94
N GLU A 139 14.51 -25.35 -4.48
CA GLU A 139 14.55 -25.77 -3.09
C GLU A 139 15.94 -25.49 -2.52
N GLU A 140 16.06 -24.99 -1.29
CA GLU A 140 17.19 -25.41 -0.45
C GLU A 140 16.98 -25.21 1.05
N GLN A 141 17.56 -26.19 1.75
CA GLN A 141 17.20 -26.76 3.04
C GLN A 141 17.35 -25.85 4.27
N ASN A 142 16.62 -26.25 5.31
CA ASN A 142 16.72 -25.77 6.68
C ASN A 142 18.09 -26.10 7.29
N HIS A 143 18.63 -25.18 8.11
CA HIS A 143 19.39 -25.57 9.28
C HIS A 143 19.25 -24.51 10.38
N ASP A 144 18.60 -24.90 11.46
CA ASP A 144 18.69 -24.26 12.77
C ASP A 144 20.11 -24.42 13.30
N GLN A 145 20.67 -23.36 13.89
CA GLN A 145 21.55 -23.44 15.06
C GLN A 145 21.81 -22.06 15.71
N ASP A 146 21.29 -21.98 16.94
CA ASP A 146 21.89 -21.50 18.18
C ASP A 146 22.54 -20.11 18.34
N GLN A 147 22.13 -19.56 19.48
CA GLN A 147 22.52 -18.33 20.14
C GLN A 147 24.02 -18.32 20.49
N GLU A 148 24.71 -17.22 20.23
CA GLU A 148 25.85 -16.83 21.06
C GLU A 148 25.81 -15.35 21.46
N ALA A 149 26.10 -15.16 22.74
CA ALA A 149 26.05 -13.90 23.47
C ALA A 149 27.19 -12.96 23.05
N ILE A 150 26.84 -11.71 22.73
CA ILE A 150 27.80 -10.65 22.40
C ILE A 150 28.48 -10.17 23.68
N LYS A 151 29.75 -10.57 23.86
CA LYS A 151 30.67 -9.94 24.82
C LYS A 151 31.16 -8.62 24.24
N PHE A 152 30.84 -7.52 24.93
CA PHE A 152 31.41 -6.20 24.67
C PHE A 152 32.86 -6.17 25.11
N ASN A 153 33.77 -5.90 24.17
CA ASN A 153 35.09 -5.35 24.47
C ASN A 153 35.23 -4.02 23.72
N THR A 154 35.39 -2.98 24.53
CA THR A 154 35.70 -1.62 24.11
C THR A 154 37.19 -1.56 23.80
N ASP A 155 37.57 -1.26 22.55
CA ASP A 155 38.80 -0.52 22.30
C ASP A 155 38.80 0.15 20.92
N SER A 156 39.39 1.35 20.91
CA SER A 156 39.41 2.33 19.83
C SER A 156 40.40 1.93 18.72
N SER A 157 39.90 1.56 17.54
CA SER A 157 40.68 1.52 16.28
C SER A 157 39.76 1.66 15.07
N LEU A 158 40.19 2.46 14.10
CA LEU A 158 39.56 2.71 12.80
C LEU A 158 39.11 1.42 12.07
N ASP A 159 37.91 1.50 11.48
CA ASP A 159 37.37 0.70 10.38
C ASP A 159 37.75 -0.78 10.32
N ASN A 160 37.09 -1.59 11.15
CA ASN A 160 36.90 -3.00 10.86
C ASN A 160 35.41 -3.31 10.74
N PHE A 161 34.76 -2.72 9.72
CA PHE A 161 33.38 -3.04 9.38
C PHE A 161 33.33 -4.50 8.90
N ASN A 162 32.69 -5.37 9.69
CA ASN A 162 32.55 -6.79 9.37
C ASN A 162 31.54 -6.99 8.24
N TYR A 163 32.02 -6.82 7.01
CA TYR A 163 31.23 -6.93 5.78
C TYR A 163 30.56 -8.29 5.64
N THR A 164 31.24 -9.35 6.09
CA THR A 164 30.74 -10.73 6.07
C THR A 164 29.53 -10.92 6.98
N SER A 165 29.53 -10.29 8.16
CA SER A 165 28.38 -10.29 9.06
C SER A 165 27.21 -9.48 8.50
N TYR A 166 27.48 -8.37 7.80
CA TYR A 166 26.44 -7.58 7.13
C TYR A 166 25.78 -8.35 5.98
N GLU A 167 26.56 -8.98 5.10
CA GLU A 167 26.05 -9.76 3.98
C GLU A 167 25.17 -10.93 4.46
N ASN A 168 25.62 -11.66 5.48
CA ASN A 168 24.84 -12.76 6.07
C ASN A 168 23.51 -12.27 6.67
N ASN A 169 23.53 -11.13 7.37
CA ASN A 169 22.32 -10.54 7.94
C ASN A 169 21.36 -10.03 6.85
N TYR A 170 21.88 -9.44 5.78
CA TYR A 170 21.09 -8.96 4.65
C TYR A 170 20.45 -10.12 3.88
N ALA A 171 21.17 -11.21 3.64
CA ALA A 171 20.64 -12.42 3.02
C ALA A 171 19.51 -13.04 3.88
N CYS A 172 19.72 -13.12 5.21
CA CYS A 172 18.70 -13.59 6.14
C CYS A 172 17.44 -12.69 6.14
N PHE A 173 17.62 -11.38 6.04
CA PHE A 173 16.52 -10.42 5.91
C PHE A 173 15.74 -10.63 4.60
N LYS A 174 16.44 -10.79 3.45
CA LYS A 174 15.79 -11.09 2.17
C LYS A 174 15.00 -12.40 2.22
N LYS A 175 15.55 -13.46 2.83
CA LYS A 175 14.85 -14.75 3.00
C LYS A 175 13.61 -14.62 3.90
N LYS A 176 13.68 -13.80 4.95
CA LYS A 176 12.51 -13.47 5.80
C LYS A 176 11.45 -12.66 5.06
N GLN A 177 11.85 -11.77 4.15
CA GLN A 177 10.90 -11.04 3.31
C GLN A 177 10.23 -11.94 2.26
N SER A 178 11.00 -12.78 1.56
CA SER A 178 10.46 -13.69 0.55
C SER A 178 9.47 -14.68 1.17
N SER A 179 9.78 -15.26 2.32
CA SER A 179 8.87 -16.16 3.03
C SER A 179 7.58 -15.48 3.51
N LYS A 180 7.65 -14.22 3.98
CA LYS A 180 6.44 -13.44 4.31
C LYS A 180 5.59 -13.16 3.06
N LYS A 181 6.22 -12.78 1.95
CA LYS A 181 5.54 -12.54 0.67
C LYS A 181 4.88 -13.82 0.15
N GLN A 182 5.56 -14.96 0.26
CA GLN A 182 5.03 -16.26 -0.13
C GLN A 182 3.83 -16.67 0.72
N LYS A 183 3.88 -16.46 2.04
CA LYS A 183 2.73 -16.71 2.94
C LYS A 183 1.51 -15.88 2.54
N LEU A 184 1.70 -14.57 2.34
CA LEU A 184 0.63 -13.68 1.90
C LEU A 184 0.06 -14.09 0.53
N SER A 185 0.92 -14.49 -0.40
CA SER A 185 0.50 -14.98 -1.73
C SER A 185 -0.35 -16.24 -1.62
N ASN A 186 0.03 -17.18 -0.73
CA ASN A 186 -0.73 -18.40 -0.52
C ASN A 186 -2.09 -18.11 0.15
N GLU A 187 -2.12 -17.25 1.16
CA GLU A 187 -3.38 -16.83 1.82
C GLU A 187 -4.33 -16.15 0.83
N LEU A 188 -3.82 -15.26 -0.04
CA LEU A 188 -4.61 -14.63 -1.10
C LEU A 188 -5.16 -15.66 -2.10
N TYR A 189 -4.36 -16.65 -2.47
CA TYR A 189 -4.79 -17.73 -3.35
C TYR A 189 -5.92 -18.57 -2.73
N GLU A 190 -5.79 -18.92 -1.44
CA GLU A 190 -6.84 -19.64 -0.70
C GLU A 190 -8.13 -18.82 -0.59
N ILE A 191 -8.03 -17.52 -0.30
CA ILE A 191 -9.17 -16.61 -0.27
C ILE A 191 -9.86 -16.55 -1.64
N LYS A 192 -9.10 -16.48 -2.73
CA LYS A 192 -9.64 -16.48 -4.10
C LYS A 192 -10.42 -17.76 -4.40
N ILE A 193 -9.90 -18.92 -4.00
CA ILE A 193 -10.60 -20.21 -4.12
C ILE A 193 -11.89 -20.21 -3.29
N ALA A 194 -11.83 -19.72 -2.05
CA ALA A 194 -12.99 -19.66 -1.16
C ALA A 194 -14.11 -18.77 -1.73
N ILE A 195 -13.76 -17.59 -2.26
CA ILE A 195 -14.70 -16.68 -2.92
C ILE A 195 -15.35 -17.37 -4.11
N ASN A 196 -14.57 -18.03 -4.97
CA ASN A 196 -15.11 -18.74 -6.14
C ASN A 196 -16.09 -19.86 -5.73
N ASN A 197 -15.76 -20.60 -4.67
CA ASN A 197 -16.67 -21.61 -4.09
C ASN A 197 -17.96 -21.00 -3.52
N ILE A 198 -17.90 -19.80 -2.94
CA ILE A 198 -19.09 -19.09 -2.46
C ILE A 198 -19.95 -18.64 -3.65
N CYS A 199 -19.36 -18.01 -4.66
CA CYS A 199 -20.06 -17.56 -5.86
C CYS A 199 -20.79 -18.72 -6.56
N THR A 200 -20.10 -19.85 -6.77
CA THR A 200 -20.71 -21.02 -7.40
C THR A 200 -21.85 -21.63 -6.58
N LYS A 201 -21.79 -21.56 -5.23
CA LYS A 201 -22.91 -21.98 -4.36
C LYS A 201 -24.08 -21.01 -4.44
N GLN A 202 -23.82 -19.70 -4.48
CA GLN A 202 -24.85 -18.68 -4.64
C GLN A 202 -25.58 -18.83 -5.99
N ASP A 203 -24.85 -19.08 -7.07
CA ASP A 203 -25.44 -19.34 -8.39
C ASP A 203 -26.35 -20.57 -8.41
N LYS A 204 -25.92 -21.66 -7.76
CA LYS A 204 -26.74 -22.87 -7.62
C LYS A 204 -28.01 -22.58 -6.83
N LEU A 205 -27.91 -21.84 -5.73
CA LEU A 205 -29.06 -21.45 -4.92
C LEU A 205 -30.03 -20.56 -5.71
N LEU A 206 -29.52 -19.57 -6.45
CA LEU A 206 -30.32 -18.70 -7.29
C LEU A 206 -31.09 -19.50 -8.35
N LYS A 207 -30.43 -20.43 -9.04
CA LYS A 207 -31.07 -21.33 -10.00
C LYS A 207 -32.20 -22.15 -9.36
N LEU A 208 -31.98 -22.70 -8.17
CA LEU A 208 -33.01 -23.45 -7.43
C LEU A 208 -34.20 -22.56 -7.03
N LEU A 209 -33.97 -21.33 -6.59
CA LEU A 209 -35.02 -20.37 -6.24
C LEU A 209 -35.88 -20.00 -7.46
N LEU A 210 -35.25 -19.75 -8.61
CA LEU A 210 -35.95 -19.48 -9.87
C LEU A 210 -36.83 -20.67 -10.29
N ILE A 211 -36.26 -21.89 -10.30
CA ILE A 211 -37.01 -23.11 -10.63
C ILE A 211 -38.21 -23.30 -9.67
N ASN A 212 -38.00 -23.10 -8.37
CA ASN A 212 -39.06 -23.25 -7.37
C ASN A 212 -40.17 -22.21 -7.53
N ASN A 213 -39.83 -20.97 -7.88
CA ASN A 213 -40.83 -19.92 -8.15
C ASN A 213 -41.64 -20.24 -9.41
N ASP A 214 -41.01 -20.74 -10.47
CA ASP A 214 -41.70 -21.19 -11.68
C ASP A 214 -42.64 -22.37 -11.42
N LEU A 215 -42.22 -23.33 -10.58
CA LEU A 215 -43.07 -24.46 -10.19
C LEU A 215 -44.26 -23.99 -9.33
N LYS A 216 -44.07 -23.02 -8.44
CA LYS A 216 -45.16 -22.44 -7.64
C LYS A 216 -46.17 -21.70 -8.51
N SER A 217 -45.72 -20.89 -9.47
CA SER A 217 -46.60 -20.15 -10.38
C SER A 217 -47.39 -21.09 -11.29
N LYS A 218 -46.77 -22.17 -11.79
CA LYS A 218 -47.45 -23.22 -12.57
C LYS A 218 -48.49 -23.97 -11.75
N LYS A 219 -48.19 -24.33 -10.49
CA LYS A 219 -49.16 -24.96 -9.58
C LYS A 219 -50.36 -24.06 -9.30
N GLN A 220 -50.13 -22.76 -9.07
CA GLN A 220 -51.22 -21.79 -8.89
C GLN A 220 -52.11 -21.68 -10.12
N LYS A 221 -51.53 -21.56 -11.33
CA LYS A 221 -52.30 -21.53 -12.59
C LYS A 221 -53.12 -22.80 -12.80
N ASN A 222 -52.57 -23.98 -12.51
CA ASN A 222 -53.32 -25.24 -12.62
C ASN A 222 -54.47 -25.32 -11.59
N ASN A 223 -54.24 -24.91 -10.35
CA ASN A 223 -55.29 -24.89 -9.33
C ASN A 223 -56.42 -23.91 -9.69
N GLN A 224 -56.10 -22.79 -10.34
CA GLN A 224 -57.09 -21.83 -10.83
C GLN A 224 -57.91 -22.41 -11.98
N LYS A 225 -57.27 -23.05 -12.98
CA LYS A 225 -57.96 -23.78 -14.05
C LYS A 225 -58.87 -24.90 -13.53
N ILE A 226 -58.45 -25.64 -12.51
CA ILE A 226 -59.26 -26.70 -11.89
C ILE A 226 -60.48 -26.11 -11.17
N LYS A 227 -60.34 -24.96 -10.49
CA LYS A 227 -61.48 -24.25 -9.87
C LYS A 227 -62.47 -23.76 -10.92
N GLU A 228 -62.00 -23.17 -12.02
CA GLU A 228 -62.82 -22.72 -13.15
C GLU A 228 -63.55 -23.88 -13.82
N PHE A 229 -62.87 -25.01 -14.03
CA PHE A 229 -63.49 -26.21 -14.59
C PHE A 229 -64.58 -26.78 -13.68
N LYS A 230 -64.34 -26.89 -12.37
CA LYS A 230 -65.33 -27.37 -11.40
C LYS A 230 -66.56 -26.46 -11.32
N THR A 231 -66.35 -25.14 -11.36
CA THR A 231 -67.47 -24.17 -11.37
C THR A 231 -68.24 -24.21 -12.68
N SER A 232 -67.57 -24.38 -13.82
CA SER A 232 -68.23 -24.55 -15.12
C SER A 232 -69.05 -25.84 -15.19
N TYR A 233 -68.51 -26.95 -14.69
CA TYR A 233 -69.19 -28.24 -14.65
C TYR A 233 -70.42 -28.24 -13.73
N ALA A 234 -70.30 -27.64 -12.54
CA ALA A 234 -71.43 -27.48 -11.62
C ALA A 234 -72.57 -26.66 -12.24
N ARG A 235 -72.27 -25.59 -12.98
CA ARG A 235 -73.28 -24.80 -13.70
C ARG A 235 -74.01 -25.59 -14.79
N ARG A 236 -73.33 -26.53 -15.46
CA ARG A 236 -73.98 -27.38 -16.49
C ARG A 236 -74.93 -28.40 -15.86
N LEU A 237 -74.55 -29.03 -14.76
CA LEU A 237 -75.41 -29.98 -14.04
C LEU A 237 -76.68 -29.32 -13.46
N CYS A 238 -76.59 -28.07 -12.99
CA CYS A 238 -77.76 -27.31 -12.55
C CYS A 238 -78.72 -26.90 -13.68
N HIS A 239 -78.27 -26.97 -14.95
CA HIS A 239 -79.10 -26.65 -16.11
C HIS A 239 -79.84 -27.88 -16.69
N GLU A 240 -79.40 -29.10 -16.37
CA GLU A 240 -80.02 -30.36 -16.82
C GLU A 240 -81.07 -30.92 -15.82
N SER A 241 -81.34 -30.20 -14.73
CA SER A 241 -82.25 -30.63 -13.65
C SER A 241 -83.56 -29.82 -13.57
N ILE A 242 -84.00 -29.23 -14.69
CA ILE A 242 -85.32 -28.61 -14.88
C ILE A 242 -85.99 -29.26 -16.09
#